data_AF-A0A2S9GAA8-F1
#
_entry.id   AF-A0A2S9GAA8-F1
#
_cell.length_a   1.000
_cell.length_b   1.000
_cell.length_c   1.000
_cell.angle_alpha   90.00
_cell.angle_beta   90.00
_cell.angle_gamma   90.00
#
_symmetry.space_group_name_H-M   'P 1'
#
loop_
_entity.id
_entity.type
_entity.pdbx_description
1 polymer ?
#
loop_
_entity_poly.entity_id
_entity_poly.type
_entity_poly.pdbx_seq_one_letter_code
_entity_poly.pdbx_strand_id
1 'polypeptide(L)'
;HPTLCDLHADKAAEAAEELAKTDPDSVAVAALQIHAARASTAKREVRLLSRFTGANPHVAIVGVPSLPFDVSDLDALRAIAEQIT
;
A
#
# COMPACT_ATOMS: atom_id res chain seq x y z
N HIS A 1 -0.54 2.01 -2.96
CA HIS A 1 -0.52 0.77 -2.19
C HIS A 1 -1.92 0.45 -1.69
N PRO A 2 -2.52 -0.68 -2.12
CA PRO A 2 -3.81 -1.10 -1.61
C PRO A 2 -3.67 -1.71 -0.21
N THR A 3 -4.59 -1.34 0.69
CA THR A 3 -4.84 -2.02 1.95
C THR A 3 -5.66 -3.29 1.67
N LEU A 4 -5.27 -4.41 2.28
CA LEU A 4 -5.94 -5.71 2.07
C LEU A 4 -7.05 -5.98 3.10
N CYS A 5 -7.16 -5.13 4.12
CA CYS A 5 -8.27 -5.08 5.06
C CYS A 5 -8.50 -3.63 5.52
N ASP A 6 -9.63 -3.38 6.17
CA ASP A 6 -10.07 -2.04 6.61
C ASP A 6 -9.42 -1.57 7.92
N LEU A 7 -8.55 -2.39 8.54
CA LEU A 7 -7.89 -2.02 9.77
C LEU A 7 -6.94 -0.83 9.54
N HIS A 8 -7.11 0.24 10.31
CA HIS A 8 -6.22 1.40 10.20
C HIS A 8 -4.80 1.08 10.65
N ALA A 9 -3.81 1.75 10.05
CA ALA A 9 -2.38 1.52 10.33
C ALA A 9 -2.05 1.56 11.82
N ASP A 10 -2.52 2.59 12.53
CA ASP A 10 -2.25 2.78 13.96
C ASP A 10 -2.87 1.66 14.80
N LYS A 11 -4.08 1.21 14.44
CA LYS A 11 -4.75 0.08 15.09
C LYS A 11 -4.09 -1.26 14.80
N ALA A 12 -3.55 -1.44 13.61
CA ALA A 12 -2.80 -2.64 13.26
C ALA A 12 -1.47 -2.72 14.03
N ALA A 13 -0.78 -1.59 14.20
CA ALA A 13 0.44 -1.51 15.01
C ALA A 13 0.14 -1.78 16.49
N GLU A 14 -0.88 -1.13 17.05
CA GLU A 14 -1.32 -1.35 18.44
C GLU A 14 -1.70 -2.83 18.68
N ALA A 15 -2.48 -3.43 17.77
CA ALA A 15 -2.85 -4.84 17.87
C ALA A 15 -1.65 -5.79 17.76
N ALA A 16 -0.66 -5.47 16.93
CA ALA A 16 0.59 -6.24 16.84
C ALA A 16 1.37 -6.18 18.14
N GLU A 17 1.49 -5.00 18.75
CA GLU A 17 2.18 -4.80 20.04
C GLU A 17 1.50 -5.56 21.18
N GLU A 18 0.16 -5.49 21.27
CA GLU A 18 -0.59 -6.22 22.30
C GLU A 18 -0.47 -7.73 22.13
N LEU A 19 -0.61 -8.24 20.89
CA LEU A 19 -0.51 -9.68 20.63
C LEU A 19 0.89 -10.21 20.90
N ALA A 20 1.94 -9.44 20.60
CA ALA A 20 3.32 -9.84 20.82
C ALA A 20 3.67 -10.02 22.31
N LYS A 21 2.91 -9.42 23.24
CA LYS A 21 3.07 -9.65 24.69
C LYS A 21 2.72 -11.07 25.10
N THR A 22 1.80 -11.71 24.38
CA THR A 22 1.31 -13.07 24.67
C THR A 22 1.91 -14.12 23.74
N ASP A 23 2.08 -13.79 22.46
CA ASP A 23 2.56 -14.70 21.41
C ASP A 23 3.44 -13.92 20.41
N PRO A 24 4.72 -13.65 20.75
CA PRO A 24 5.60 -12.81 19.94
C PRO A 24 5.93 -13.41 18.56
N ASP A 25 5.98 -14.74 18.44
CA ASP A 25 6.35 -15.45 17.21
C ASP A 25 5.13 -15.77 16.32
N SER A 26 3.96 -15.24 16.67
CA SER A 26 2.74 -15.45 15.92
C SER A 26 2.82 -14.89 14.50
N VAL A 27 2.41 -15.67 13.50
CA VAL A 27 2.24 -15.18 12.12
C VAL A 27 1.28 -13.98 12.08
N ALA A 28 0.31 -13.92 13.00
CA ALA A 28 -0.61 -12.80 13.13
C ALA A 28 0.10 -11.48 13.50
N VAL A 29 1.12 -11.50 14.35
CA VAL A 29 1.92 -10.30 14.68
C VAL A 29 2.63 -9.79 13.42
N ALA A 30 3.30 -10.67 12.69
CA ALA A 30 3.99 -10.31 11.45
C ALA A 30 3.02 -9.77 10.38
N ALA A 31 1.85 -10.40 10.22
CA ALA A 31 0.84 -9.95 9.27
C ALA A 31 0.31 -8.55 9.60
N LEU A 32 0.05 -8.28 10.89
CA LEU A 32 -0.39 -6.96 11.38
C LEU A 32 0.68 -5.88 11.15
N GLN A 33 1.96 -6.19 11.38
CA GLN A 33 3.06 -5.27 11.12
C GLN A 33 3.20 -4.94 9.62
N ILE A 34 3.13 -5.95 8.75
CA ILE A 34 3.15 -5.75 7.28
C ILE A 34 1.96 -4.89 6.85
N HIS A 35 0.77 -5.16 7.39
CA HIS A 35 -0.42 -4.39 7.10
C HIS A 35 -0.31 -2.93 7.58
N ALA A 36 0.19 -2.71 8.79
CA ALA A 36 0.43 -1.37 9.33
C ALA A 36 1.36 -0.56 8.42
N ALA A 37 2.46 -1.16 7.97
CA ALA A 37 3.39 -0.54 7.02
C ALA A 37 2.71 -0.21 5.68
N ARG A 38 1.97 -1.15 5.10
CA ARG A 38 1.25 -0.95 3.83
C ARG A 38 0.18 0.14 3.94
N ALA A 39 -0.59 0.15 5.02
CA ALA A 39 -1.64 1.13 5.27
C ALA A 39 -1.07 2.54 5.50
N SER A 40 0.09 2.66 6.16
CA SER A 40 0.80 3.94 6.31
C SER A 40 1.26 4.48 4.96
N THR A 41 1.85 3.64 4.11
CA THR A 41 2.25 4.01 2.75
C THR A 41 1.06 4.47 1.92
N ALA A 42 -0.05 3.71 1.95
CA ALA A 42 -1.29 4.06 1.26
C ALA A 42 -1.80 5.45 1.67
N LYS A 43 -1.85 5.73 2.97
CA LYS A 43 -2.28 7.03 3.52
C LYS A 43 -1.40 8.19 3.05
N ARG A 44 -0.08 7.97 2.94
CA ARG A 44 0.86 8.97 2.44
C ARG A 44 0.67 9.24 0.95
N GLU A 45 0.47 8.21 0.15
CA GLU A 45 0.21 8.33 -1.29
C GLU A 45 -1.08 9.07 -1.59
N VAL A 46 -2.17 8.74 -0.89
CA VAL A 46 -3.45 9.46 -1.01
C VAL A 46 -3.28 10.94 -0.69
N ARG A 47 -2.53 11.27 0.36
CA ARG A 47 -2.27 12.66 0.74
C ARG A 47 -1.45 13.42 -0.31
N LEU A 48 -0.44 12.78 -0.89
CA LEU A 48 0.37 13.35 -1.97
C LEU A 48 -0.47 13.59 -3.22
N LEU A 49 -1.27 12.59 -3.62
CA LEU A 49 -2.15 12.68 -4.76
C LEU A 49 -3.22 13.77 -4.57
N SER A 50 -3.83 13.84 -3.38
CA SER A 50 -4.82 14.88 -3.05
C SER A 50 -4.24 16.29 -3.13
N ARG A 51 -3.00 16.50 -2.68
CA ARG A 51 -2.31 17.79 -2.83
C ARG A 51 -2.04 18.13 -4.31
N PHE A 52 -1.57 17.16 -5.08
CA PHE A 52 -1.28 17.35 -6.50
C PHE A 52 -2.54 17.68 -7.30
N THR A 53 -3.61 16.90 -7.13
CA THR A 53 -4.91 17.08 -7.80
C THR A 53 -5.59 18.39 -7.39
N GLY A 54 -5.50 18.78 -6.12
CA GLY A 54 -6.00 20.08 -5.66
C GLY A 54 -5.29 21.26 -6.32
N ALA A 55 -3.97 21.16 -6.53
CA ALA A 55 -3.18 22.20 -7.18
C ALA A 55 -3.28 22.18 -8.72
N ASN A 56 -3.58 21.03 -9.32
CA ASN A 56 -3.58 20.81 -10.77
C ASN A 56 -4.88 20.11 -11.22
N PRO A 57 -6.06 20.75 -11.09
CA PRO A 57 -7.35 20.08 -11.30
C PRO A 57 -7.60 19.63 -12.74
N HIS A 58 -6.89 20.18 -13.72
CA HIS A 58 -7.05 19.85 -15.14
C HIS A 58 -6.08 18.77 -15.63
N VAL A 59 -5.15 18.30 -14.79
CA VAL A 59 -4.19 17.26 -15.16
C VAL A 59 -4.85 15.90 -14.98
N ALA A 60 -5.00 15.14 -16.08
CA ALA A 60 -5.49 13.77 -16.03
C ALA A 60 -4.49 12.87 -15.29
N ILE A 61 -5.00 11.88 -14.55
CA ILE A 61 -4.20 10.98 -13.73
C ILE A 61 -4.65 9.54 -13.97
N VAL A 62 -3.67 8.64 -14.05
CA VAL A 62 -3.87 7.18 -13.98
C VAL A 62 -3.08 6.63 -12.81
N GLY A 63 -3.72 5.78 -12.00
CA GLY A 63 -3.07 5.11 -10.88
C GLY A 63 -2.50 3.77 -11.33
N VAL A 64 -1.18 3.61 -11.25
CA VAL A 64 -0.52 2.34 -11.59
C VAL A 64 -0.15 1.62 -10.29
N PRO A 65 -0.69 0.41 -10.04
CA PRO A 65 -0.32 -0.36 -8.85
C PRO A 65 1.13 -0.85 -8.92
N SER A 66 1.75 -1.04 -7.76
CA SER A 66 3.05 -1.71 -7.69
C SER A 66 2.90 -3.15 -8.15
N LEU A 67 3.68 -3.55 -9.15
CA LEU A 67 3.77 -4.93 -9.59
C LEU A 67 4.73 -5.71 -8.67
N PRO A 68 4.47 -7.00 -8.39
CA PRO A 68 5.31 -7.82 -7.52
C PRO A 68 6.56 -8.38 -8.25
N PHE A 69 7.05 -7.67 -9.27
CA PHE A 69 8.19 -8.05 -10.09
C PHE A 69 8.86 -6.80 -10.67
N ASP A 70 10.12 -6.97 -11.08
CA ASP A 70 10.86 -5.93 -11.79
C ASP A 70 10.40 -5.85 -13.25
N VAL A 71 10.55 -4.66 -13.85
CA VAL A 71 10.09 -4.38 -15.21
C VAL A 71 11.31 -4.18 -16.09
N SER A 72 11.87 -5.29 -16.55
CA SER A 72 13.08 -5.32 -17.36
C SER A 72 12.97 -6.19 -18.62
N ASP A 73 11.79 -6.76 -18.89
CA ASP A 73 11.49 -7.54 -20.09
C ASP A 73 10.17 -7.11 -20.76
N LEU A 74 9.92 -7.66 -21.94
CA LEU A 74 8.74 -7.30 -22.74
C LEU A 74 7.43 -7.75 -22.10
N ASP A 75 7.44 -8.84 -21.33
CA ASP A 75 6.23 -9.37 -20.69
C ASP A 75 5.83 -8.47 -19.52
N ALA A 76 6.80 -8.03 -18.70
CA ALA A 76 6.59 -7.06 -17.63
C ALA A 76 6.17 -5.68 -18.17
N LEU A 77 6.73 -5.23 -19.31
CA LEU A 77 6.29 -3.98 -19.96
C LEU A 77 4.84 -4.06 -20.44
N ARG A 78 4.42 -5.21 -20.98
CA ARG A 78 3.01 -5.44 -21.37
C ARG A 78 2.09 -5.44 -20.16
N ALA A 79 2.50 -6.06 -19.05
CA ALA A 79 1.74 -6.06 -17.82
C ALA A 79 1.51 -4.63 -17.29
N ILE A 80 2.50 -3.73 -17.38
CA ILE A 80 2.28 -2.31 -17.07
C ILE A 80 1.34 -1.63 -18.06
N ALA A 81 1.47 -1.91 -19.35
CA ALA A 81 0.62 -1.30 -20.38
C ALA A 81 -0.88 -1.57 -20.11
N GLU A 82 -1.21 -2.78 -19.63
CA GLU A 82 -2.56 -3.15 -19.19
C GLU A 82 -3.06 -2.38 -17.95
N GLN A 83 -2.17 -1.79 -17.15
CA GLN A 83 -2.55 -0.99 -15.98
C GLN A 83 -2.77 0.50 -16.30
N ILE A 84 -2.38 0.97 -17.49
CA ILE A 84 -2.49 2.39 -17.90
C ILE A 84 -3.45 2.64 -19.06
N THR A 85 -4.03 1.59 -19.62
CA THR A 85 -5.03 1.65 -20.71
C THR A 85 -6.43 1.49 -20.13
#